data_AF-A0A420IAU6-F1
#
_entry.id   AF-A0A420IAU6-F1
#
_cell.length_a   1.000
_cell.length_b   1.000
_cell.length_c   1.000
_cell.angle_alpha   90.00
_cell.angle_beta   90.00
_cell.angle_gamma   90.00
#
_symmetry.space_group_name_H-M   'P 1'
#
loop_
_entity.id
_entity.type
_entity.pdbx_description
1 polymer ?
#
loop_
_entity_poly.entity_id
_entity_poly.type
_entity_poly.pdbx_seq_one_letter_code
_entity_poly.pdbx_strand_id
1 'polypeptide(L)'
;MKALGLTSQIIIFICFCTVNVRSQVGAIPDLNTLLSHEKKLFSFYSLIQKYPQVLLQLPSYAGVTILAPSNDAFEKIPFSELNEAFKNGDKDVITNLLEYHILQGTRDAAHLKPGAPVFLPTLLTSSKWTNVTGGQKVQNIKQAGNAVVFVSGQGRRSTLTKADLDFTGGKVQVIDSILIPPSNLTKTATSFSLDSFLGALYSSGRVQDLVNTGNLTILAPNNEAFEVLGPAITNLTVEELSSVIDYHILPDVIYSTGLTNQTKLLTKQGQEITVLHSGNNIYVNSAQLVSTDILLANGVLHVIDNVLSPQAIDAQPNPEIASQVPVFASATEADNTPFTDAIPCTSSCPQTADTPGSSTIAGQASRTFFHTAKSKALGASVARETGIRKTARLMVALGGVAFLV
;
A
#
# COMPACT_ATOMS: atom_id res chain seq x y z
N MET A 1 -81.44 63.70 -24.74
CA MET A 1 -80.15 64.35 -25.08
C MET A 1 -79.10 63.88 -24.10
N LYS A 2 -77.87 63.66 -24.60
CA LYS A 2 -76.60 63.21 -23.95
C LYS A 2 -76.42 63.69 -22.49
N ALA A 3 -75.71 63.01 -21.58
CA ALA A 3 -74.38 62.44 -21.76
C ALA A 3 -74.01 61.43 -20.64
N LEU A 4 -73.16 60.47 -21.00
CA LEU A 4 -72.33 59.66 -20.08
C LEU A 4 -71.34 60.56 -19.31
N GLY A 5 -71.05 60.22 -18.05
CA GLY A 5 -69.94 60.77 -17.28
C GLY A 5 -69.36 59.71 -16.35
N LEU A 6 -68.26 59.08 -16.79
CA LEU A 6 -67.51 58.04 -16.09
C LEU A 6 -66.80 58.58 -14.84
N THR A 7 -66.80 57.75 -13.80
CA THR A 7 -66.01 57.83 -12.56
C THR A 7 -64.52 57.65 -12.84
N SER A 8 -63.66 58.53 -12.29
CA SER A 8 -62.20 58.37 -12.30
C SER A 8 -61.69 58.00 -10.91
N GLN A 9 -61.28 56.74 -10.72
CA GLN A 9 -60.52 56.28 -9.57
C GLN A 9 -59.02 56.42 -9.86
N ILE A 10 -58.31 56.99 -8.90
CA ILE A 10 -56.86 57.18 -8.89
C ILE A 10 -56.18 55.81 -8.73
N ILE A 11 -55.48 55.35 -9.78
CA ILE A 11 -54.63 54.16 -9.74
C ILE A 11 -53.21 54.60 -9.37
N ILE A 12 -52.77 54.20 -8.19
CA ILE A 12 -51.38 54.34 -7.73
C ILE A 12 -50.55 53.23 -8.40
N PHE A 13 -49.70 53.61 -9.35
CA PHE A 13 -48.71 52.71 -9.95
C PHE A 13 -47.54 52.53 -8.96
N ILE A 14 -47.54 51.40 -8.25
CA ILE A 14 -46.36 50.92 -7.50
C ILE A 14 -45.40 50.33 -8.53
N CYS A 15 -44.31 51.06 -8.80
CA CYS A 15 -43.20 50.60 -9.63
C CYS A 15 -42.46 49.47 -8.88
N PHE A 16 -42.76 48.22 -9.22
CA PHE A 16 -41.93 47.08 -8.84
C PHE A 16 -40.64 47.14 -9.67
N CYS A 17 -39.59 47.75 -9.11
CA CYS A 17 -38.23 47.47 -9.56
C CYS A 17 -37.89 46.03 -9.17
N THR A 18 -38.08 45.09 -10.09
CA THR A 18 -37.46 43.77 -10.01
C THR A 18 -35.95 43.94 -10.14
N VAL A 19 -35.28 44.03 -8.99
CA VAL A 19 -33.82 43.87 -8.94
C VAL A 19 -33.54 42.40 -9.28
N ASN A 20 -33.26 42.14 -10.56
CA ASN A 20 -32.62 40.91 -10.98
C ASN A 20 -31.24 40.85 -10.32
N VAL A 21 -31.13 40.18 -9.17
CA VAL A 21 -29.86 39.70 -8.66
C VAL A 21 -29.41 38.57 -9.59
N ARG A 22 -28.79 38.97 -10.71
CA ARG A 22 -28.01 38.05 -11.53
C ARG A 22 -26.80 37.68 -10.68
N SER A 23 -26.80 36.50 -10.08
CA SER A 23 -25.60 35.92 -9.46
C SER A 23 -24.47 36.06 -10.47
N GLN A 24 -23.51 36.93 -10.19
CA GLN A 24 -22.24 37.00 -10.90
C GLN A 24 -21.50 35.72 -10.53
N VAL A 25 -21.80 34.62 -11.23
CA VAL A 25 -20.88 33.48 -11.27
C VAL A 25 -19.65 34.03 -11.96
N GLY A 26 -18.64 34.41 -11.18
CA GLY A 26 -17.36 34.87 -11.70
C GLY A 26 -16.82 33.84 -12.70
N ALA A 27 -16.15 34.31 -13.75
CA ALA A 27 -15.50 33.40 -14.70
C ALA A 27 -14.59 32.44 -13.93
N ILE A 28 -14.72 31.13 -14.20
CA ILE A 28 -13.89 30.11 -13.57
C ILE A 28 -12.43 30.41 -13.94
N PRO A 29 -11.51 30.58 -12.97
CA PRO A 29 -10.13 30.97 -13.24
C PRO A 29 -9.39 29.86 -14.00
N ASP A 30 -8.32 30.21 -14.72
CA ASP A 30 -7.35 29.20 -15.17
C ASP A 30 -6.54 28.66 -13.98
N LEU A 31 -5.84 27.52 -14.19
CA LEU A 31 -5.08 26.86 -13.12
C LEU A 31 -3.98 27.76 -12.53
N ASN A 32 -3.27 28.54 -13.35
CA ASN A 32 -2.20 29.40 -12.86
C ASN A 32 -2.76 30.54 -12.00
N THR A 33 -3.87 31.14 -12.43
CA THR A 33 -4.59 32.14 -11.65
C THR A 33 -5.06 31.55 -10.33
N LEU A 34 -5.64 30.35 -10.32
CA LEU A 34 -6.08 29.69 -9.08
C LEU A 34 -4.90 29.43 -8.12
N LEU A 35 -3.84 28.79 -8.60
CA LEU A 35 -2.70 28.39 -7.77
C LEU A 35 -1.91 29.59 -7.23
N SER A 36 -1.81 30.68 -8.00
CA SER A 36 -1.11 31.90 -7.58
C SER A 36 -1.83 32.67 -6.46
N HIS A 37 -3.16 32.54 -6.34
CA HIS A 37 -3.94 33.20 -5.30
C HIS A 37 -4.12 32.35 -4.03
N GLU A 38 -3.92 31.03 -4.12
CA GLU A 38 -4.02 30.14 -2.96
C GLU A 38 -2.72 30.11 -2.15
N LYS A 39 -2.68 30.90 -1.06
CA LYS A 39 -1.49 31.04 -0.20
C LYS A 39 -0.91 29.71 0.30
N LYS A 40 -1.74 28.69 0.49
CA LYS A 40 -1.34 27.35 0.95
C LYS A 40 -0.69 26.50 -0.14
N LEU A 41 -0.70 26.91 -1.41
CA LEU A 41 -0.22 26.11 -2.54
C LEU A 41 1.04 26.68 -3.21
N PHE A 42 1.70 27.68 -2.62
CA PHE A 42 2.85 28.34 -3.23
C PHE A 42 3.99 27.38 -3.60
N SER A 43 4.32 26.41 -2.73
CA SER A 43 5.36 25.41 -3.01
C SER A 43 4.99 24.52 -4.20
N PHE A 44 3.73 24.05 -4.25
CA PHE A 44 3.23 23.27 -5.37
C PHE A 44 3.18 24.09 -6.67
N TYR A 45 2.72 25.34 -6.59
CA TYR A 45 2.69 26.26 -7.73
C TYR A 45 4.09 26.49 -8.32
N SER A 46 5.08 26.73 -7.46
CA SER A 46 6.48 26.89 -7.87
C SER A 46 7.01 25.64 -8.60
N LEU A 47 6.60 24.45 -8.15
CA LEU A 47 6.96 23.18 -8.79
C LEU A 47 6.31 23.05 -10.18
N ILE A 48 5.03 23.38 -10.30
CA ILE A 48 4.31 23.39 -11.59
C ILE A 48 4.95 24.39 -12.57
N GLN A 49 5.33 25.59 -12.11
CA GLN A 49 6.02 26.58 -12.95
C GLN A 49 7.38 26.07 -13.45
N LYS A 50 8.10 25.31 -12.63
CA LYS A 50 9.41 24.73 -12.99
C LYS A 50 9.27 23.55 -13.95
N TYR A 51 8.15 22.83 -13.90
CA TYR A 51 7.88 21.63 -14.71
C TYR A 51 6.55 21.75 -15.49
N PRO A 52 6.40 22.75 -16.39
CA PRO A 52 5.14 23.05 -17.05
C PRO A 52 4.66 21.97 -18.02
N GLN A 53 5.53 21.02 -18.41
CA GLN A 53 5.18 19.93 -19.31
C GLN A 53 4.05 19.04 -18.80
N VAL A 54 3.90 18.92 -17.47
CA VAL A 54 2.81 18.14 -16.85
C VAL A 54 1.45 18.74 -17.20
N LEU A 55 1.38 20.08 -17.31
CA LEU A 55 0.13 20.77 -17.66
C LEU A 55 -0.25 20.55 -19.13
N LEU A 56 0.72 20.31 -20.01
CA LEU A 56 0.48 20.03 -21.43
C LEU A 56 -0.11 18.63 -21.65
N GLN A 57 0.04 17.73 -20.69
CA GLN A 57 -0.47 16.36 -20.73
C GLN A 57 -1.90 16.24 -20.18
N LEU A 58 -2.49 17.32 -19.68
CA LEU A 58 -3.83 17.26 -19.09
C LEU A 58 -4.90 16.92 -20.16
N PRO A 59 -5.72 15.88 -19.96
CA PRO A 59 -6.79 15.53 -20.90
C PRO A 59 -7.86 16.62 -20.96
N SER A 60 -8.26 16.99 -22.18
CA SER A 60 -9.20 18.09 -22.42
C SER A 60 -10.68 17.71 -22.33
N TYR A 61 -11.03 16.43 -22.47
CA TYR A 61 -12.43 16.01 -22.68
C TYR A 61 -13.18 15.58 -21.40
N ALA A 62 -12.48 15.19 -20.34
CA ALA A 62 -13.10 14.73 -19.07
C ALA A 62 -12.70 15.57 -17.84
N GLY A 63 -11.84 16.56 -18.06
CA GLY A 63 -11.16 17.31 -17.00
C GLY A 63 -10.28 16.43 -16.10
N VAL A 64 -9.71 17.05 -15.08
CA VAL A 64 -8.82 16.39 -14.11
C VAL A 64 -9.14 16.80 -12.68
N THR A 65 -8.68 16.01 -11.72
CA THR A 65 -8.66 16.41 -10.31
C THR A 65 -7.22 16.44 -9.84
N ILE A 66 -6.71 17.63 -9.51
CA ILE A 66 -5.34 17.82 -9.03
C ILE A 66 -5.36 17.75 -7.51
N LEU A 67 -4.71 16.73 -6.95
CA LEU A 67 -4.47 16.60 -5.52
C LEU A 67 -3.24 17.44 -5.16
N ALA A 68 -3.43 18.73 -4.88
CA ALA A 68 -2.33 19.67 -4.66
C ALA A 68 -1.83 19.63 -3.20
N PRO A 69 -0.58 19.24 -2.92
CA PRO A 69 -0.03 19.29 -1.58
C PRO A 69 0.08 20.74 -1.09
N SER A 70 -0.37 20.99 0.13
CA SER A 70 -0.19 22.27 0.82
C SER A 70 1.30 22.54 1.13
N ASN A 71 1.66 23.78 1.45
CA ASN A 71 3.03 24.13 1.86
C ASN A 71 3.50 23.26 3.04
N ASP A 72 2.65 23.08 4.05
CA ASP A 72 2.90 22.21 5.20
C ASP A 72 3.17 20.75 4.78
N ALA A 73 2.57 20.28 3.68
CA ALA A 73 2.83 18.94 3.15
C ALA A 73 4.28 18.77 2.67
N PHE A 74 4.90 19.84 2.13
CA PHE A 74 6.31 19.85 1.73
C PHE A 74 7.25 19.93 2.94
N GLU A 75 6.78 20.42 4.08
CA GLU A 75 7.53 20.39 5.34
C GLU A 75 7.49 19.01 6.02
N LYS A 76 6.38 18.28 5.87
CA LYS A 76 6.18 16.92 6.40
C LYS A 76 6.87 15.79 5.62
N ILE A 77 7.63 16.11 4.57
CA ILE A 77 8.31 15.09 3.76
C ILE A 77 9.23 14.26 4.68
N PRO A 78 9.12 12.92 4.75
CA PRO A 78 10.22 12.13 5.28
C PRO A 78 11.40 12.36 4.35
N PHE A 79 12.37 13.12 4.84
CA PHE A 79 13.53 13.71 4.14
C PHE A 79 14.47 12.69 3.44
N SER A 80 14.08 11.43 3.21
CA SER A 80 14.95 10.41 2.64
C SER A 80 14.69 10.13 1.16
N GLU A 81 13.46 9.84 0.74
CA GLU A 81 13.23 9.24 -0.60
C GLU A 81 13.21 10.25 -1.76
N LEU A 82 12.60 11.42 -1.58
CA LEU A 82 12.46 12.41 -2.65
C LEU A 82 13.47 13.55 -2.57
N ASN A 83 14.25 13.62 -1.50
CA ASN A 83 15.11 14.76 -1.22
C ASN A 83 16.23 14.93 -2.23
N GLU A 84 16.89 13.84 -2.61
CA GLU A 84 17.92 13.89 -3.64
C GLU A 84 17.33 14.31 -4.99
N ALA A 85 16.15 13.78 -5.34
CA ALA A 85 15.46 14.15 -6.56
C ALA A 85 15.11 15.65 -6.60
N PHE A 86 14.56 16.21 -5.52
CA PHE A 86 14.26 17.64 -5.45
C PHE A 86 15.52 18.51 -5.46
N LYS A 87 16.57 18.12 -4.73
CA LYS A 87 17.86 18.83 -4.70
C LYS A 87 18.55 18.83 -6.07
N ASN A 88 18.58 17.69 -6.73
CA ASN A 88 19.23 17.51 -8.02
C ASN A 88 18.34 17.97 -9.19
N GLY A 89 17.06 18.31 -8.91
CA GLY A 89 16.10 18.69 -9.93
C GLY A 89 15.78 17.56 -10.91
N ASP A 90 15.78 16.31 -10.44
CA ASP A 90 15.53 15.12 -11.25
C ASP A 90 14.15 15.22 -11.92
N LYS A 91 14.18 15.53 -13.22
CA LYS A 91 12.98 15.76 -14.01
C LYS A 91 12.13 14.51 -14.13
N ASP A 92 12.72 13.32 -14.17
CA ASP A 92 11.97 12.07 -14.29
C ASP A 92 11.18 11.84 -13.01
N VAL A 93 11.84 11.87 -11.85
CA VAL A 93 11.17 11.69 -10.55
C VAL A 93 10.08 12.74 -10.33
N ILE A 94 10.39 14.02 -10.57
CA ILE A 94 9.45 15.10 -10.27
C ILE A 94 8.25 15.11 -11.22
N THR A 95 8.44 14.85 -12.52
CA THR A 95 7.33 14.80 -13.48
C THR A 95 6.38 13.65 -13.14
N ASN A 96 6.91 12.46 -12.88
CA ASN A 96 6.10 11.29 -12.52
C ASN A 96 5.41 11.46 -11.16
N LEU A 97 6.08 12.12 -10.19
CA LEU A 97 5.47 12.49 -8.93
C LEU A 97 4.28 13.44 -9.15
N LEU A 98 4.42 14.46 -9.99
CA LEU A 98 3.34 15.40 -10.31
C LEU A 98 2.20 14.70 -11.05
N GLU A 99 2.48 13.84 -12.03
CA GLU A 99 1.49 13.04 -12.74
C GLU A 99 0.69 12.13 -11.77
N TYR A 100 1.34 11.62 -10.72
CA TYR A 100 0.68 10.82 -9.69
C TYR A 100 -0.28 11.63 -8.80
N HIS A 101 -0.07 12.95 -8.67
CA HIS A 101 -0.99 13.83 -7.97
C HIS A 101 -2.20 14.25 -8.82
N ILE A 102 -2.26 13.87 -10.10
CA ILE A 102 -3.33 14.28 -11.00
C ILE A 102 -4.19 13.07 -11.32
N LEU A 103 -5.46 13.12 -10.93
CA LEU A 103 -6.44 12.09 -11.20
C LEU A 103 -7.08 12.28 -12.57
N GLN A 104 -7.38 11.16 -13.23
CA GLN A 104 -8.19 11.16 -14.44
C GLN A 104 -9.65 11.49 -14.10
N GLY A 105 -10.20 12.50 -14.79
CA GLY A 105 -11.55 12.96 -14.61
C GLY A 105 -11.72 13.95 -13.46
N THR A 106 -12.83 14.69 -13.50
CA THR A 106 -13.21 15.65 -12.45
C THR A 106 -13.99 14.95 -11.33
N ARG A 107 -13.62 15.18 -10.07
CA ARG A 107 -14.21 14.55 -8.89
C ARG A 107 -14.56 15.62 -7.84
N ASP A 108 -15.81 15.64 -7.41
CA ASP A 108 -16.27 16.47 -6.30
C ASP A 108 -16.11 15.71 -4.98
N ALA A 109 -15.37 16.30 -4.04
CA ALA A 109 -15.28 15.77 -2.68
C ALA A 109 -16.64 15.82 -1.96
N ALA A 110 -17.46 16.84 -2.27
CA ALA A 110 -18.82 16.97 -1.76
C ALA A 110 -19.70 15.74 -2.09
N HIS A 111 -19.52 15.14 -3.27
CA HIS A 111 -20.31 13.99 -3.74
C HIS A 111 -19.74 12.63 -3.32
N LEU A 112 -18.57 12.59 -2.67
CA LEU A 112 -18.04 11.36 -2.12
C LEU A 112 -18.98 10.84 -1.03
N LYS A 113 -19.29 9.55 -1.07
CA LYS A 113 -20.08 8.86 -0.05
C LYS A 113 -19.14 8.16 0.92
N PRO A 114 -19.39 8.23 2.24
CA PRO A 114 -18.68 7.39 3.19
C PRO A 114 -18.86 5.91 2.85
N GLY A 115 -17.82 5.10 3.05
CA GLY A 115 -17.90 3.67 2.81
C GLY A 115 -16.60 3.07 2.30
N ALA A 116 -16.75 2.07 1.44
CA ALA A 116 -15.64 1.30 0.88
C ALA A 116 -14.62 2.17 0.13
N PRO A 117 -13.33 1.79 0.15
CA PRO A 117 -12.31 2.50 -0.60
C PRO A 117 -12.60 2.51 -2.11
N VAL A 118 -12.25 3.61 -2.76
CA VAL A 118 -12.29 3.75 -4.22
C VAL A 118 -10.87 3.94 -4.74
N PHE A 119 -10.53 3.27 -5.84
CA PHE A 119 -9.20 3.35 -6.45
C PHE A 119 -9.26 4.24 -7.68
N LEU A 120 -8.69 5.43 -7.57
CA LEU A 120 -8.78 6.48 -8.57
C LEU A 120 -7.54 6.44 -9.48
N PRO A 121 -7.70 6.30 -10.82
CA PRO A 121 -6.58 6.32 -11.74
C PRO A 121 -5.94 7.71 -11.81
N THR A 122 -4.62 7.74 -11.83
CA THR A 122 -3.79 8.95 -11.95
C THR A 122 -3.28 9.12 -13.38
N LEU A 123 -2.59 10.22 -13.68
CA LEU A 123 -1.91 10.40 -14.96
C LEU A 123 -0.55 9.68 -15.02
N LEU A 124 -0.05 9.15 -13.89
CA LEU A 124 1.19 8.40 -13.85
C LEU A 124 1.04 7.08 -14.63
N THR A 125 1.66 7.04 -15.81
CA THR A 125 1.58 5.91 -16.76
C THR A 125 2.95 5.43 -17.26
N SER A 126 4.03 6.08 -16.84
CA SER A 126 5.39 5.70 -17.20
C SER A 126 5.71 4.27 -16.75
N SER A 127 6.14 3.43 -17.70
CA SER A 127 6.47 2.01 -17.44
C SER A 127 7.64 1.81 -16.46
N LYS A 128 8.46 2.85 -16.23
CA LYS A 128 9.51 2.84 -15.21
C LYS A 128 8.96 2.90 -13.78
N TRP A 129 7.76 3.47 -13.62
CA TRP A 129 7.15 3.75 -12.32
C TRP A 129 5.91 2.91 -12.05
N THR A 130 5.22 2.46 -13.10
CA THR A 130 4.02 1.64 -12.97
C THR A 130 3.92 0.58 -14.06
N ASN A 131 3.45 -0.60 -13.69
CA ASN A 131 3.10 -1.70 -14.57
C ASN A 131 1.67 -2.19 -14.25
N VAL A 132 0.77 -1.23 -14.02
CA VAL A 132 -0.66 -1.45 -13.82
C VAL A 132 -1.41 -0.92 -15.05
N THR A 133 -2.31 -1.73 -15.60
CA THR A 133 -3.14 -1.38 -16.75
C THR A 133 -3.98 -0.14 -16.45
N GLY A 134 -3.91 0.85 -17.33
CA GLY A 134 -4.57 2.15 -17.15
C GLY A 134 -3.82 3.14 -16.27
N GLY A 135 -2.61 2.79 -15.81
CA GLY A 135 -1.75 3.64 -15.01
C GLY A 135 -1.89 3.40 -13.51
N GLN A 136 -1.07 4.09 -12.74
CA GLN A 136 -1.05 3.96 -11.30
C GLN A 136 -2.30 4.58 -10.67
N LYS A 137 -2.73 4.04 -9.52
CA LYS A 137 -3.92 4.52 -8.80
C LYS A 137 -3.56 5.09 -7.44
N VAL A 138 -4.46 5.90 -6.91
CA VAL A 138 -4.47 6.31 -5.50
C VAL A 138 -5.76 5.80 -4.87
N GLN A 139 -5.67 5.28 -3.65
CA GLN A 139 -6.86 4.90 -2.90
C GLN A 139 -7.48 6.15 -2.29
N ASN A 140 -8.80 6.26 -2.33
CA ASN A 140 -9.57 7.33 -1.70
C ASN A 140 -10.65 6.74 -0.80
N ILE A 141 -10.73 7.26 0.43
CA ILE A 141 -11.66 6.80 1.44
C ILE A 141 -12.30 8.02 2.08
N LYS A 142 -13.64 8.09 2.08
CA LYS A 142 -14.37 9.02 2.93
C LYS A 142 -14.71 8.29 4.23
N GLN A 143 -14.04 8.69 5.30
CA GLN A 143 -14.17 8.06 6.62
C GLN A 143 -15.44 8.52 7.34
N ALA A 144 -15.83 7.77 8.38
CA ALA A 144 -16.80 8.24 9.36
C ALA A 144 -16.31 9.58 9.96
N GLY A 145 -17.16 10.61 9.92
CA GLY A 145 -16.76 11.99 10.26
C GLY A 145 -16.42 12.89 9.07
N ASN A 146 -16.72 12.47 7.84
CA ASN A 146 -16.55 13.24 6.59
C ASN A 146 -15.10 13.58 6.20
N ALA A 147 -14.10 13.07 6.93
CA ALA A 147 -12.71 13.19 6.51
C ALA A 147 -12.48 12.39 5.22
N VAL A 148 -11.91 13.05 4.21
CA VAL A 148 -11.51 12.41 2.95
C VAL A 148 -10.02 12.15 3.02
N VAL A 149 -9.63 10.88 2.87
CA VAL A 149 -8.24 10.43 2.95
C VAL A 149 -7.83 9.79 1.64
N PHE A 150 -6.66 10.16 1.16
CA PHE A 150 -5.96 9.53 0.07
C PHE A 150 -4.85 8.64 0.63
N VAL A 151 -4.70 7.44 0.10
CA VAL A 151 -3.62 6.52 0.48
C VAL A 151 -2.79 6.20 -0.76
N SER A 152 -1.49 6.46 -0.66
CA SER A 152 -0.51 6.25 -1.73
C SER A 152 0.42 5.06 -1.43
N GLY A 153 1.53 4.95 -2.15
CA GLY A 153 2.58 3.95 -1.92
C GLY A 153 3.00 3.84 -0.45
N GLN A 154 3.43 2.63 -0.05
CA GLN A 154 3.80 2.28 1.33
C GLN A 154 2.68 2.54 2.38
N GLY A 155 1.42 2.63 1.95
CA GLY A 155 0.30 2.91 2.86
C GLY A 155 0.27 4.34 3.41
N ARG A 156 1.03 5.28 2.80
CA ARG A 156 1.10 6.67 3.28
C ARG A 156 -0.24 7.37 3.09
N ARG A 157 -0.73 8.00 4.15
CA ARG A 157 -2.03 8.67 4.20
C ARG A 157 -1.87 10.18 4.01
N SER A 158 -2.78 10.79 3.27
CA SER A 158 -2.88 12.23 3.05
C SER A 158 -4.33 12.67 3.17
N THR A 159 -4.61 13.65 4.02
CA THR A 159 -5.97 14.11 4.29
C THR A 159 -6.31 15.34 3.45
N LEU A 160 -7.54 15.37 2.93
CA LEU A 160 -8.10 16.53 2.25
C LEU A 160 -8.33 17.66 3.26
N THR A 161 -7.72 18.82 2.99
CA THR A 161 -7.80 20.01 3.86
C THR A 161 -8.64 21.14 3.28
N LYS A 162 -8.72 21.22 1.95
CA LYS A 162 -9.58 22.16 1.24
C LYS A 162 -10.07 21.51 -0.03
N ALA A 163 -11.37 21.53 -0.24
CA ALA A 163 -12.00 20.78 -1.31
C ALA A 163 -12.48 21.67 -2.46
N ASP A 164 -12.67 21.05 -3.62
CA ASP A 164 -13.53 21.53 -4.71
C ASP A 164 -13.20 22.93 -5.22
N LEU A 165 -11.90 23.23 -5.40
CA LEU A 165 -11.45 24.48 -6.01
C LEU A 165 -11.53 24.39 -7.54
N ASP A 166 -12.51 25.07 -8.14
CA ASP A 166 -12.76 25.01 -9.58
C ASP A 166 -11.73 25.81 -10.40
N PHE A 167 -11.21 25.19 -11.46
CA PHE A 167 -10.43 25.88 -12.49
C PHE A 167 -10.84 25.41 -13.88
N THR A 168 -10.44 26.17 -14.90
CA THR A 168 -10.65 25.80 -16.30
C THR A 168 -9.88 24.50 -16.62
N GLY A 169 -10.61 23.38 -16.68
CA GLY A 169 -10.04 22.05 -16.92
C GLY A 169 -10.26 21.04 -15.79
N GLY A 170 -10.85 21.44 -14.65
CA GLY A 170 -11.19 20.51 -13.59
C GLY A 170 -11.24 21.12 -12.20
N LYS A 171 -10.75 20.36 -11.21
CA LYS A 171 -10.76 20.76 -9.78
C LYS A 171 -9.40 20.56 -9.11
N VAL A 172 -9.10 21.43 -8.16
CA VAL A 172 -7.98 21.28 -7.23
C VAL A 172 -8.52 20.87 -5.86
N GLN A 173 -7.92 19.83 -5.29
CA GLN A 173 -8.19 19.31 -3.95
C GLN A 173 -6.89 19.47 -3.15
N VAL A 174 -6.90 20.30 -2.09
CA VAL A 174 -5.69 20.57 -1.30
C VAL A 174 -5.50 19.49 -0.25
N ILE A 175 -4.34 18.83 -0.27
CA ILE A 175 -4.01 17.72 0.63
C ILE A 175 -2.87 18.08 1.59
N ASP A 176 -2.81 17.41 2.73
CA ASP A 176 -1.88 17.74 3.81
C ASP A 176 -0.53 17.01 3.77
N SER A 177 -0.36 16.08 2.82
CA SER A 177 0.86 15.28 2.62
C SER A 177 1.09 14.98 1.12
N ILE A 178 2.35 14.91 0.69
CA ILE A 178 2.72 14.50 -0.68
C ILE A 178 2.42 13.02 -0.89
N LEU A 179 1.76 12.69 -2.01
CA LEU A 179 1.50 11.33 -2.45
C LEU A 179 2.76 10.73 -3.06
N ILE A 180 3.18 9.56 -2.58
CA ILE A 180 4.38 8.89 -3.05
C ILE A 180 3.96 7.75 -3.98
N PRO A 181 4.46 7.70 -5.23
CA PRO A 181 4.21 6.59 -6.12
C PRO A 181 4.57 5.25 -5.44
N PRO A 182 3.74 4.21 -5.60
CA PRO A 182 4.04 2.87 -5.11
C PRO A 182 5.41 2.34 -5.51
N SER A 183 6.09 1.71 -4.56
CA SER A 183 7.36 1.03 -4.79
C SER A 183 7.14 -0.38 -5.35
N ASN A 184 8.22 -1.02 -5.81
CA ASN A 184 8.19 -2.42 -6.22
C ASN A 184 7.95 -3.37 -5.02
N LEU A 185 7.74 -4.66 -5.34
CA LEU A 185 7.46 -5.71 -4.35
C LEU A 185 8.51 -5.79 -3.23
N THR A 186 9.80 -5.80 -3.54
CA THR A 186 10.85 -6.04 -2.54
C THR A 186 10.96 -4.90 -1.53
N LYS A 187 10.96 -3.64 -2.00
CA LYS A 187 10.95 -2.46 -1.13
C LYS A 187 9.69 -2.39 -0.29
N THR A 188 8.54 -2.73 -0.87
CA THR A 188 7.26 -2.72 -0.15
C THR A 188 7.24 -3.81 0.91
N ALA A 189 7.64 -5.04 0.60
CA ALA A 189 7.72 -6.13 1.57
C ALA A 189 8.62 -5.76 2.77
N THR A 190 9.77 -5.14 2.50
CA THR A 190 10.66 -4.62 3.56
C THR A 190 9.97 -3.55 4.41
N SER A 191 9.25 -2.61 3.78
CA SER A 191 8.57 -1.52 4.49
C SER A 191 7.44 -2.00 5.40
N PHE A 192 6.84 -3.16 5.09
CA PHE A 192 5.78 -3.80 5.86
C PHE A 192 6.29 -4.93 6.78
N SER A 193 7.61 -5.09 6.94
CA SER A 193 8.23 -6.14 7.78
C SER A 193 7.80 -7.56 7.37
N LEU A 194 7.67 -7.82 6.06
CA LEU A 194 7.32 -9.11 5.49
C LEU A 194 8.58 -9.92 5.14
N ASP A 195 9.51 -10.02 6.10
CA ASP A 195 10.86 -10.53 5.88
C ASP A 195 10.86 -12.02 5.50
N SER A 196 10.05 -12.86 6.16
CA SER A 196 9.95 -14.29 5.78
C SER A 196 9.40 -14.47 4.38
N PHE A 197 8.38 -13.69 4.02
CA PHE A 197 7.81 -13.73 2.68
C PHE A 197 8.84 -13.27 1.63
N LEU A 198 9.54 -12.16 1.89
CA LEU A 198 10.60 -11.67 1.01
C LEU A 198 11.73 -12.68 0.86
N GLY A 199 12.17 -13.30 1.96
CA GLY A 199 13.14 -14.37 1.98
C GLY A 199 12.69 -15.57 1.16
N ALA A 200 11.44 -16.01 1.33
CA ALA A 200 10.85 -17.11 0.56
C ALA A 200 10.82 -16.81 -0.94
N LEU A 201 10.53 -15.57 -1.35
CA LEU A 201 10.62 -15.13 -2.76
C LEU A 201 12.05 -15.25 -3.31
N TYR A 202 13.06 -14.94 -2.51
CA TYR A 202 14.47 -15.11 -2.90
C TYR A 202 14.84 -16.59 -2.99
N SER A 203 14.50 -17.39 -1.96
CA SER A 203 14.74 -18.84 -1.93
C SER A 203 14.06 -19.59 -3.07
N SER A 204 12.89 -19.13 -3.49
CA SER A 204 12.14 -19.72 -4.62
C SER A 204 12.55 -19.14 -5.99
N GLY A 205 13.45 -18.14 -6.04
CA GLY A 205 13.83 -17.48 -7.28
C GLY A 205 12.71 -16.68 -7.98
N ARG A 206 11.62 -16.34 -7.27
CA ARG A 206 10.42 -15.70 -7.86
C ARG A 206 10.49 -14.18 -7.94
N VAL A 207 11.44 -13.53 -7.25
CA VAL A 207 11.53 -12.06 -7.18
C VAL A 207 11.49 -11.38 -8.55
N GLN A 208 12.35 -11.80 -9.50
CA GLN A 208 12.46 -11.12 -10.80
C GLN A 208 11.20 -11.27 -11.65
N ASP A 209 10.63 -12.46 -11.68
CA ASP A 209 9.39 -12.75 -12.42
C ASP A 209 8.22 -11.91 -11.88
N LEU A 210 8.06 -11.87 -10.55
CA LEU A 210 6.97 -11.11 -9.93
C LEU A 210 7.17 -9.59 -10.01
N VAL A 211 8.39 -9.07 -9.99
CA VAL A 211 8.64 -7.62 -10.15
C VAL A 211 8.39 -7.15 -11.58
N ASN A 212 8.66 -8.00 -12.57
CA ASN A 212 8.52 -7.64 -13.99
C ASN A 212 7.12 -7.93 -14.56
N THR A 213 6.32 -8.76 -13.88
CA THR A 213 4.95 -9.04 -14.28
C THR A 213 4.02 -7.93 -13.80
N GLY A 214 3.22 -7.38 -14.72
CA GLY A 214 2.22 -6.36 -14.41
C GLY A 214 0.89 -6.95 -13.97
N ASN A 215 0.06 -6.12 -13.33
CA ASN A 215 -1.30 -6.45 -12.89
C ASN A 215 -1.39 -7.66 -11.96
N LEU A 216 -0.69 -7.63 -10.84
CA LEU A 216 -0.75 -8.71 -9.85
C LEU A 216 -1.52 -8.34 -8.59
N THR A 217 -2.13 -9.34 -7.98
CA THR A 217 -2.51 -9.32 -6.57
C THR A 217 -1.63 -10.32 -5.83
N ILE A 218 -0.91 -9.84 -4.83
CA ILE A 218 0.01 -10.64 -4.03
C ILE A 218 -0.57 -10.81 -2.63
N LEU A 219 -0.89 -12.04 -2.28
CA LEU A 219 -1.34 -12.41 -0.94
C LEU A 219 -0.10 -12.76 -0.11
N ALA A 220 0.46 -11.81 0.64
CA ALA A 220 1.70 -12.01 1.35
C ALA A 220 1.44 -12.47 2.80
N PRO A 221 1.84 -13.67 3.22
CA PRO A 221 1.75 -14.04 4.62
C PRO A 221 2.67 -13.16 5.49
N ASN A 222 2.21 -12.78 6.67
CA ASN A 222 3.05 -12.13 7.68
C ASN A 222 4.11 -13.08 8.25
N ASN A 223 5.08 -12.55 9.01
CA ASN A 223 6.16 -13.36 9.58
C ASN A 223 5.62 -14.43 10.54
N GLU A 224 4.59 -14.09 11.32
CA GLU A 224 3.95 -15.04 12.24
C GLU A 224 3.39 -16.26 11.51
N ALA A 225 2.80 -16.10 10.31
CA ALA A 225 2.33 -17.22 9.51
C ALA A 225 3.46 -18.21 9.15
N PHE A 226 4.67 -17.71 8.87
CA PHE A 226 5.83 -18.55 8.56
C PHE A 226 6.40 -19.20 9.83
N GLU A 227 6.46 -18.47 10.93
CA GLU A 227 6.95 -18.98 12.23
C GLU A 227 6.16 -20.20 12.69
N VAL A 228 4.83 -20.19 12.55
CA VAL A 228 3.99 -21.33 12.94
C VAL A 228 4.22 -22.56 12.05
N LEU A 229 4.64 -22.37 10.79
CA LEU A 229 4.99 -23.47 9.91
C LEU A 229 6.36 -24.09 10.22
N GLY A 230 7.35 -23.24 10.50
CA GLY A 230 8.71 -23.63 10.79
C GLY A 230 9.27 -24.63 9.77
N PRO A 231 9.72 -25.84 10.18
CA PRO A 231 10.29 -26.82 9.28
C PRO A 231 9.40 -27.24 8.11
N ALA A 232 8.07 -27.16 8.24
CA ALA A 232 7.14 -27.62 7.21
C ALA A 232 7.26 -26.82 5.90
N ILE A 233 7.63 -25.53 6.00
CA ILE A 233 7.84 -24.69 4.82
C ILE A 233 9.31 -24.64 4.40
N THR A 234 10.25 -24.68 5.35
CA THR A 234 11.69 -24.59 5.04
C THR A 234 12.27 -25.88 4.44
N ASN A 235 11.61 -27.02 4.64
CA ASN A 235 12.03 -28.30 4.08
C ASN A 235 11.52 -28.55 2.66
N LEU A 236 10.69 -27.65 2.11
CA LEU A 236 10.22 -27.75 0.73
C LEU A 236 11.38 -27.60 -0.24
N THR A 237 11.31 -28.31 -1.37
CA THR A 237 12.23 -28.03 -2.48
C THR A 237 11.97 -26.65 -3.06
N VAL A 238 12.91 -26.13 -3.85
CA VAL A 238 12.74 -24.83 -4.54
C VAL A 238 11.50 -24.84 -5.43
N GLU A 239 11.20 -25.96 -6.08
CA GLU A 239 10.03 -26.15 -6.94
C GLU A 239 8.73 -26.17 -6.13
N GLU A 240 8.71 -26.88 -5.00
CA GLU A 240 7.56 -26.90 -4.09
C GLU A 240 7.29 -25.52 -3.49
N LEU A 241 8.33 -24.83 -3.00
CA LEU A 241 8.21 -23.47 -2.50
C LEU A 241 7.75 -22.51 -3.60
N SER A 242 8.26 -22.65 -4.83
CA SER A 242 7.81 -21.85 -5.97
C SER A 242 6.33 -22.05 -6.28
N SER A 243 5.84 -23.28 -6.21
CA SER A 243 4.42 -23.62 -6.36
C SER A 243 3.58 -22.99 -5.26
N VAL A 244 4.04 -23.04 -4.00
CA VAL A 244 3.40 -22.35 -2.87
C VAL A 244 3.34 -20.85 -3.11
N ILE A 245 4.45 -20.22 -3.49
CA ILE A 245 4.48 -18.78 -3.80
C ILE A 245 3.52 -18.44 -4.93
N ASP A 246 3.50 -19.18 -6.04
CA ASP A 246 2.59 -18.92 -7.15
C ASP A 246 1.11 -19.07 -6.76
N TYR A 247 0.79 -19.89 -5.74
CA TYR A 247 -0.56 -20.03 -5.20
C TYR A 247 -1.02 -18.78 -4.42
N HIS A 248 -0.08 -17.92 -4.01
CA HIS A 248 -0.36 -16.63 -3.39
C HIS A 248 -0.50 -15.47 -4.40
N ILE A 249 -0.34 -15.73 -5.70
CA ILE A 249 -0.35 -14.70 -6.74
C ILE A 249 -1.61 -14.84 -7.59
N LEU A 250 -2.36 -13.76 -7.77
CA LEU A 250 -3.47 -13.69 -8.71
C LEU A 250 -3.05 -12.83 -9.92
N PRO A 251 -3.31 -13.28 -11.16
CA PRO A 251 -2.91 -12.58 -12.38
C PRO A 251 -3.90 -11.45 -12.75
N ASP A 252 -4.37 -10.70 -11.76
CA ASP A 252 -5.18 -9.49 -11.93
C ASP A 252 -5.00 -8.56 -10.72
N VAL A 253 -5.37 -7.28 -10.84
CA VAL A 253 -5.37 -6.31 -9.73
C VAL A 253 -6.74 -6.31 -9.04
N ILE A 254 -6.81 -6.99 -7.90
CA ILE A 254 -8.03 -7.17 -7.12
C ILE A 254 -7.83 -6.50 -5.76
N TYR A 255 -8.47 -5.35 -5.60
CA TYR A 255 -8.53 -4.66 -4.31
C TYR A 255 -9.50 -5.35 -3.35
N SER A 256 -9.46 -5.00 -2.07
CA SER A 256 -10.34 -5.54 -1.02
C SER A 256 -11.82 -5.46 -1.39
N THR A 257 -12.25 -4.39 -2.07
CA THR A 257 -13.62 -4.21 -2.53
C THR A 257 -14.04 -5.16 -3.65
N GLY A 258 -13.07 -5.72 -4.38
CA GLY A 258 -13.27 -6.73 -5.41
C GLY A 258 -13.22 -8.16 -4.89
N LEU A 259 -12.77 -8.37 -3.65
CA LEU A 259 -12.80 -9.67 -2.97
C LEU A 259 -14.21 -9.93 -2.47
N THR A 260 -15.11 -10.32 -3.36
CA THR A 260 -16.52 -10.58 -3.06
C THR A 260 -16.71 -11.97 -2.45
N ASN A 261 -17.62 -12.07 -1.47
CA ASN A 261 -17.89 -13.31 -0.75
C ASN A 261 -18.30 -14.45 -1.68
N GLN A 262 -17.86 -15.67 -1.37
CA GLN A 262 -18.10 -16.91 -2.12
C GLN A 262 -17.61 -16.90 -3.57
N THR A 263 -16.64 -16.04 -3.90
CA THR A 263 -15.99 -16.09 -5.22
C THR A 263 -14.76 -16.94 -5.22
N LYS A 264 -14.47 -17.51 -6.39
CA LYS A 264 -13.25 -18.26 -6.64
C LYS A 264 -12.36 -17.47 -7.58
N LEU A 265 -11.08 -17.39 -7.25
CA LEU A 265 -10.09 -16.63 -8.01
C LEU A 265 -8.96 -17.58 -8.42
N LEU A 266 -8.63 -17.58 -9.71
CA LEU A 266 -7.56 -18.41 -10.27
C LEU A 266 -6.20 -17.83 -9.87
N THR A 267 -5.35 -18.67 -9.29
CA THR A 267 -3.97 -18.30 -8.93
C THR A 267 -3.01 -18.53 -10.11
N LYS A 268 -1.82 -17.95 -10.04
CA LYS A 268 -0.74 -18.19 -11.01
C LYS A 268 -0.28 -19.65 -11.01
N GLN A 269 -0.41 -20.35 -9.88
CA GLN A 269 -0.10 -21.77 -9.77
C GLN A 269 -1.09 -22.65 -10.56
N GLY A 270 -2.32 -22.17 -10.78
CA GLY A 270 -3.36 -22.82 -11.58
C GLY A 270 -4.53 -23.40 -10.77
N GLN A 271 -4.39 -23.53 -9.44
CA GLN A 271 -5.51 -23.82 -8.55
C GLN A 271 -6.27 -22.54 -8.16
N GLU A 272 -7.52 -22.70 -7.73
CA GLU A 272 -8.35 -21.59 -7.27
C GLU A 272 -8.20 -21.38 -5.76
N ILE A 273 -8.36 -20.14 -5.33
CA ILE A 273 -8.62 -19.76 -3.93
C ILE A 273 -10.09 -19.34 -3.80
N THR A 274 -10.67 -19.51 -2.61
CA THR A 274 -12.04 -19.10 -2.31
C THR A 274 -12.04 -17.90 -1.36
N VAL A 275 -12.77 -16.85 -1.70
CA VAL A 275 -12.98 -15.68 -0.84
C VAL A 275 -14.19 -15.92 0.06
N LEU A 276 -14.01 -15.76 1.38
CA LEU A 276 -15.06 -15.95 2.37
C LEU A 276 -15.15 -14.72 3.27
N HIS A 277 -16.37 -14.28 3.57
CA HIS A 277 -16.62 -13.15 4.47
C HIS A 277 -17.28 -13.63 5.74
N SER A 278 -16.78 -13.17 6.88
CA SER A 278 -17.43 -13.35 8.18
C SER A 278 -17.39 -12.03 8.96
N GLY A 279 -18.55 -11.39 9.10
CA GLY A 279 -18.63 -10.01 9.61
C GLY A 279 -17.83 -9.05 8.72
N ASN A 280 -16.90 -8.32 9.34
CA ASN A 280 -16.00 -7.39 8.64
C ASN A 280 -14.69 -8.04 8.17
N ASN A 281 -14.49 -9.33 8.48
CA ASN A 281 -13.26 -10.05 8.15
C ASN A 281 -13.41 -10.73 6.79
N ILE A 282 -12.40 -10.55 5.95
CA ILE A 282 -12.25 -11.23 4.66
C ILE A 282 -11.21 -12.33 4.83
N TYR A 283 -11.53 -13.51 4.34
CA TYR A 283 -10.66 -14.67 4.31
C TYR A 283 -10.44 -15.10 2.86
N VAL A 284 -9.25 -15.62 2.61
CA VAL A 284 -8.90 -16.35 1.40
C VAL A 284 -8.53 -17.76 1.82
N ASN A 285 -9.35 -18.73 1.42
CA ASN A 285 -9.39 -20.06 2.03
C ASN A 285 -9.47 -19.92 3.56
N SER A 286 -8.51 -20.50 4.28
CA SER A 286 -8.38 -20.40 5.74
C SER A 286 -7.58 -19.20 6.23
N ALA A 287 -7.01 -18.35 5.38
CA ALA A 287 -6.18 -17.22 5.79
C ALA A 287 -6.99 -15.92 5.86
N GLN A 288 -6.93 -15.20 6.98
CA GLN A 288 -7.55 -13.90 7.17
C GLN A 288 -6.69 -12.80 6.55
N LEU A 289 -7.32 -11.83 5.88
CA LEU A 289 -6.65 -10.59 5.48
C LEU A 289 -6.45 -9.70 6.71
N VAL A 290 -5.18 -9.37 7.02
CA VAL A 290 -4.80 -8.53 8.17
C VAL A 290 -4.45 -7.11 7.77
N SER A 291 -3.95 -6.90 6.55
CA SER A 291 -3.74 -5.56 5.97
C SER A 291 -4.05 -5.62 4.49
N THR A 292 -4.86 -4.70 3.99
CA THR A 292 -5.34 -4.75 2.60
C THR A 292 -4.90 -3.53 1.81
N ASP A 293 -4.98 -3.66 0.48
CA ASP A 293 -4.86 -2.56 -0.48
C ASP A 293 -3.50 -1.84 -0.46
N ILE A 294 -2.43 -2.57 -0.18
CA ILE A 294 -1.08 -2.02 -0.24
C ILE A 294 -0.68 -1.90 -1.72
N LEU A 295 -0.69 -0.67 -2.24
CA LEU A 295 -0.39 -0.43 -3.64
C LEU A 295 1.07 -0.78 -3.96
N LEU A 296 1.28 -1.48 -5.08
CA LEU A 296 2.58 -1.80 -5.66
C LEU A 296 2.74 -1.10 -7.01
N ALA A 297 4.00 -0.92 -7.45
CA ALA A 297 4.30 -0.41 -8.79
C ALA A 297 3.62 -1.24 -9.89
N ASN A 298 3.46 -2.55 -9.68
CA ASN A 298 2.92 -3.49 -10.66
C ASN A 298 1.62 -4.19 -10.22
N GLY A 299 0.95 -3.71 -9.17
CA GLY A 299 -0.23 -4.40 -8.65
C GLY A 299 -0.68 -3.93 -7.27
N VAL A 300 -1.17 -4.88 -6.48
CA VAL A 300 -1.59 -4.69 -5.08
C VAL A 300 -1.13 -5.86 -4.23
N LEU A 301 -0.82 -5.58 -2.96
CA LEU A 301 -0.47 -6.56 -1.95
C LEU A 301 -1.51 -6.54 -0.83
N HIS A 302 -1.96 -7.73 -0.42
CA HIS A 302 -2.74 -7.93 0.80
C HIS A 302 -1.95 -8.82 1.73
N VAL A 303 -1.79 -8.42 2.98
CA VAL A 303 -1.15 -9.24 4.00
C VAL A 303 -2.19 -10.21 4.58
N ILE A 304 -1.79 -11.47 4.71
CA ILE A 304 -2.63 -12.54 5.29
C ILE A 304 -1.94 -13.16 6.52
N ASP A 305 -2.74 -13.76 7.41
CA ASP A 305 -2.26 -14.35 8.68
C ASP A 305 -1.83 -15.81 8.60
N ASN A 306 -1.91 -16.43 7.42
CA ASN A 306 -1.59 -17.84 7.22
C ASN A 306 -1.02 -18.08 5.83
N VAL A 307 -0.15 -19.07 5.68
CA VAL A 307 0.41 -19.44 4.38
C VAL A 307 -0.56 -20.37 3.67
N LEU A 308 -0.98 -20.01 2.47
CA LEU A 308 -1.84 -20.82 1.62
C LEU A 308 -1.08 -22.02 1.07
N SER A 309 -1.77 -23.15 0.90
CA SER A 309 -1.20 -24.36 0.30
C SER A 309 -2.03 -24.83 -0.89
N PRO A 310 -1.42 -25.09 -2.06
CA PRO A 310 -2.12 -25.65 -3.21
C PRO A 310 -2.59 -27.10 -2.99
N GLN A 311 -2.13 -27.76 -1.91
CA GLN A 311 -2.62 -29.09 -1.51
C GLN A 311 -3.82 -29.04 -0.57
N ALA A 312 -4.18 -27.85 -0.07
CA ALA A 312 -5.25 -27.63 0.91
C ALA A 312 -6.28 -26.61 0.39
N ILE A 313 -6.72 -26.78 -0.87
CA ILE A 313 -7.64 -25.83 -1.54
C ILE A 313 -9.01 -25.69 -0.84
N ASP A 314 -9.44 -26.74 -0.13
CA ASP A 314 -10.73 -26.78 0.57
C ASP A 314 -10.63 -26.30 2.03
N ALA A 315 -9.47 -25.81 2.47
CA ALA A 315 -9.28 -25.33 3.83
C ALA A 315 -10.27 -24.20 4.16
N GLN A 316 -11.04 -24.40 5.22
CA GLN A 316 -12.06 -23.44 5.68
C GLN A 316 -11.54 -22.62 6.87
N PRO A 317 -11.89 -21.33 6.94
CA PRO A 317 -11.55 -20.50 8.09
C PRO A 317 -12.46 -20.86 9.28
N ASN A 318 -11.96 -20.64 10.49
CA ASN A 318 -12.76 -20.63 11.70
C ASN A 318 -12.82 -19.19 12.25
N PRO A 319 -13.92 -18.44 12.00
CA PRO A 319 -14.02 -17.05 12.44
C PRO A 319 -14.10 -16.85 13.97
N GLU A 320 -14.25 -17.91 14.75
CA GLU A 320 -14.39 -17.83 16.22
C GLU A 320 -13.04 -17.81 16.95
N ILE A 321 -11.94 -18.12 16.26
CA ILE A 321 -10.60 -18.15 16.84
C ILE A 321 -9.77 -16.95 16.36
N ALA A 322 -8.88 -16.48 17.23
CA ALA A 322 -8.06 -15.30 16.95
C ALA A 322 -6.95 -15.54 15.91
N SER A 323 -6.57 -16.79 15.66
CA SER A 323 -5.52 -17.16 14.71
C SER A 323 -5.88 -18.50 14.07
N GLN A 324 -5.72 -18.59 12.75
CA GLN A 324 -6.09 -19.77 11.98
C GLN A 324 -5.04 -20.87 12.13
N VAL A 325 -5.47 -22.13 12.07
CA VAL A 325 -4.55 -23.27 12.13
C VAL A 325 -3.81 -23.38 10.79
N PRO A 326 -2.50 -23.68 10.78
CA PRO A 326 -1.78 -23.84 9.52
C PRO A 326 -2.25 -25.04 8.72
N VAL A 327 -2.17 -24.92 7.39
CA VAL A 327 -2.66 -25.94 6.45
C VAL A 327 -1.59 -26.96 6.03
N PHE A 328 -0.34 -26.78 6.45
CA PHE A 328 0.75 -27.71 6.14
C PHE A 328 0.84 -28.80 7.21
N ALA A 329 0.90 -30.06 6.76
CA ALA A 329 1.13 -31.18 7.67
C ALA A 329 2.50 -31.06 8.34
N SER A 330 2.58 -31.39 9.63
CA SER A 330 3.80 -31.28 10.45
C SER A 330 4.28 -29.85 10.74
N ALA A 331 3.40 -28.85 10.60
CA ALA A 331 3.67 -27.49 11.09
C ALA A 331 4.08 -27.55 12.56
N THR A 332 5.25 -26.97 12.86
CA THR A 332 5.80 -26.86 14.20
C THR A 332 6.41 -25.48 14.30
N GLU A 333 6.04 -24.74 15.36
CA GLU A 333 6.56 -23.40 15.60
C GLU A 333 8.09 -23.42 15.58
N ALA A 334 8.70 -22.51 14.81
CA ALA A 334 10.13 -22.30 14.80
C ALA A 334 10.53 -21.23 15.83
N ASP A 335 11.71 -21.41 16.43
CA ASP A 335 12.30 -20.41 17.33
C ASP A 335 12.78 -19.15 16.59
N ASN A 336 12.93 -19.21 15.26
CA ASN A 336 13.38 -18.12 14.41
C ASN A 336 12.43 -17.91 13.22
N THR A 337 12.34 -16.68 12.75
CA THR A 337 11.58 -16.27 11.56
C THR A 337 12.19 -16.91 10.29
N PRO A 338 11.47 -17.82 9.59
CA PRO A 338 12.03 -18.54 8.44
C PRO A 338 12.48 -17.65 7.29
N PHE A 339 13.46 -18.14 6.50
CA PHE A 339 13.96 -17.54 5.25
C PHE A 339 14.63 -16.15 5.34
N THR A 340 14.79 -15.56 6.52
CA THR A 340 15.42 -14.23 6.66
C THR A 340 16.85 -14.18 6.11
N ASP A 341 17.59 -15.29 6.18
CA ASP A 341 18.97 -15.41 5.69
C ASP A 341 19.08 -15.38 4.15
N ALA A 342 17.96 -15.60 3.44
CA ALA A 342 17.93 -15.56 1.98
C ALA A 342 17.85 -14.14 1.41
N ILE A 343 17.60 -13.13 2.26
CA ILE A 343 17.52 -11.73 1.84
C ILE A 343 18.94 -11.23 1.55
N PRO A 344 19.22 -10.70 0.35
CA PRO A 344 20.55 -10.22 0.02
C PRO A 344 20.94 -9.04 0.91
N CYS A 345 22.09 -9.16 1.57
CA CYS A 345 22.64 -8.11 2.41
C CYS A 345 22.79 -6.78 1.65
N THR A 346 22.36 -5.68 2.27
CA THR A 346 22.71 -4.34 1.80
C THR A 346 24.03 -3.91 2.45
N SER A 347 25.13 -3.99 1.70
CA SER A 347 26.44 -3.35 1.93
C SER A 347 27.24 -3.61 3.23
N SER A 348 26.73 -4.32 4.24
CA SER A 348 27.50 -4.56 5.49
C SER A 348 27.15 -5.88 6.17
N CYS A 349 27.36 -6.99 5.50
CA CYS A 349 27.46 -8.28 6.17
C CYS A 349 28.94 -8.52 6.55
N PRO A 350 29.24 -8.92 7.79
CA PRO A 350 30.58 -9.40 8.12
C PRO A 350 30.83 -10.63 7.24
N GLN A 351 31.78 -10.54 6.32
CA GLN A 351 32.24 -11.70 5.60
C GLN A 351 32.80 -12.69 6.61
N THR A 352 32.14 -13.83 6.79
CA THR A 352 32.84 -15.02 7.27
C THR A 352 33.85 -15.38 6.20
N ALA A 353 35.12 -15.07 6.49
CA ALA A 353 36.25 -15.43 5.66
C ALA A 353 36.42 -16.97 5.69
N ASP A 354 35.65 -17.67 4.86
CA ASP A 354 35.96 -19.05 4.52
C ASP A 354 37.19 -19.04 3.62
N THR A 355 38.33 -19.33 4.24
CA THR A 355 39.60 -19.55 3.54
C THR A 355 39.57 -20.96 2.94
N PRO A 356 39.69 -21.13 1.62
CA PRO A 356 39.82 -22.47 1.03
C PRO A 356 41.20 -23.03 1.35
N GLY A 357 41.23 -24.19 2.01
CA GLY A 357 42.44 -24.98 2.17
C GLY A 357 43.01 -25.39 0.81
N SER A 358 44.25 -25.00 0.53
CA SER A 358 45.06 -25.54 -0.56
C SER A 358 46.25 -26.26 0.04
N SER A 359 46.34 -27.55 -0.27
CA SER A 359 47.41 -28.46 0.08
C SER A 359 48.59 -28.32 -0.89
N THR A 360 49.82 -28.15 -0.39
CA THR A 360 51.06 -28.72 -0.99
C THR A 360 52.30 -28.55 -0.08
N ILE A 361 52.73 -29.69 0.49
CA ILE A 361 54.07 -30.29 0.64
C ILE A 361 55.30 -29.47 1.14
N ALA A 362 55.84 -30.01 2.26
CA ALA A 362 57.23 -30.15 2.74
C ALA A 362 58.03 -28.99 3.37
N GLY A 363 58.42 -29.23 4.63
CA GLY A 363 59.54 -28.57 5.31
C GLY A 363 59.63 -29.00 6.78
N GLN A 364 60.64 -29.81 7.12
CA GLN A 364 60.91 -30.38 8.44
C GLN A 364 61.09 -29.33 9.56
N ALA A 365 60.62 -29.62 10.79
CA ALA A 365 61.49 -29.93 11.94
C ALA A 365 60.78 -29.81 13.32
N SER A 366 60.83 -30.93 14.06
CA SER A 366 61.19 -31.03 15.50
C SER A 366 60.25 -30.54 16.62
N ARG A 367 59.68 -31.53 17.33
CA ARG A 367 59.46 -31.69 18.81
C ARG A 367 58.56 -30.64 19.50
N THR A 368 57.61 -30.95 20.38
CA THR A 368 57.62 -31.92 21.50
C THR A 368 56.19 -32.12 22.03
N PHE A 369 55.89 -33.30 22.55
CA PHE A 369 54.66 -33.67 23.26
C PHE A 369 54.45 -32.90 24.56
N PHE A 370 53.20 -32.53 24.87
CA PHE A 370 52.66 -32.61 26.24
C PHE A 370 51.16 -32.97 26.19
N HIS A 371 50.83 -34.14 26.72
CA HIS A 371 49.48 -34.52 27.14
C HIS A 371 49.20 -33.93 28.53
N THR A 372 47.99 -33.41 28.77
CA THR A 372 47.38 -33.52 30.10
C THR A 372 45.88 -33.67 29.96
N ALA A 373 45.37 -34.77 30.51
CA ALA A 373 43.97 -35.11 30.68
C ALA A 373 43.54 -34.87 32.14
N LYS A 374 42.20 -34.87 32.34
CA LYS A 374 41.38 -34.96 33.58
C LYS A 374 40.49 -33.71 33.77
N SER A 375 39.22 -33.79 34.19
CA SER A 375 38.46 -34.89 34.79
C SER A 375 36.95 -34.62 34.78
N LYS A 376 36.20 -35.73 34.79
CA LYS A 376 34.80 -35.88 35.23
C LYS A 376 34.46 -35.12 36.53
N ALA A 377 33.23 -34.62 36.60
CA ALA A 377 32.42 -34.66 37.82
C ALA A 377 30.95 -34.94 37.46
N LEU A 378 30.40 -35.96 38.11
CA LEU A 378 28.98 -36.32 38.15
C LEU A 378 28.20 -35.31 39.02
N GLY A 379 26.92 -35.12 38.74
CA GLY A 379 25.99 -34.42 39.63
C GLY A 379 24.52 -34.50 39.20
N ALA A 380 23.89 -35.61 39.56
CA ALA A 380 22.47 -35.86 39.87
C ALA A 380 21.31 -35.07 39.19
N SER A 381 20.36 -35.87 38.70
CA SER A 381 18.99 -35.55 38.31
C SER A 381 18.10 -35.04 39.44
N VAL A 382 17.19 -34.10 39.15
CA VAL A 382 15.85 -34.02 39.76
C VAL A 382 14.84 -33.56 38.69
N ALA A 383 13.70 -34.25 38.62
CA ALA A 383 12.60 -33.96 37.71
C ALA A 383 11.53 -33.04 38.35
N ARG A 384 10.73 -32.41 37.47
CA ARG A 384 9.30 -32.06 37.62
C ARG A 384 8.98 -30.69 38.27
N GLU A 385 8.43 -29.73 37.53
CA GLU A 385 7.00 -29.51 37.22
C GLU A 385 6.73 -28.06 36.77
N THR A 386 5.78 -27.94 35.83
CA THR A 386 4.93 -26.81 35.38
C THR A 386 5.16 -25.38 35.91
N GLY A 387 5.17 -24.41 34.99
CA GLY A 387 5.05 -23.00 35.32
C GLY A 387 5.05 -22.08 34.10
N ILE A 388 3.92 -22.02 33.39
CA ILE A 388 3.62 -20.99 32.39
C ILE A 388 3.80 -19.61 33.03
N ARG A 389 4.76 -18.81 32.56
CA ARG A 389 4.81 -17.37 32.78
C ARG A 389 4.95 -16.66 31.44
N LYS A 390 3.81 -16.35 30.84
CA LYS A 390 3.68 -15.27 29.85
C LYS A 390 4.08 -13.96 30.53
N THR A 391 5.24 -13.42 30.20
CA THR A 391 5.52 -12.00 30.40
C THR A 391 4.87 -11.22 29.27
N ALA A 392 3.72 -10.60 29.57
CA ALA A 392 3.09 -9.63 28.70
C ALA A 392 4.03 -8.43 28.52
N ARG A 393 4.63 -8.30 27.32
CA ARG A 393 5.19 -7.04 26.87
C ARG A 393 4.06 -6.24 26.24
N LEU A 394 3.65 -5.21 26.98
CA LEU A 394 2.69 -4.19 26.58
C LEU A 394 3.25 -3.43 25.37
N MET A 395 2.86 -3.86 24.16
CA MET A 395 2.99 -3.06 22.94
C MET A 395 1.83 -2.06 22.94
N VAL A 396 2.19 -0.79 22.85
CA VAL A 396 1.27 0.34 22.72
C VAL A 396 0.51 0.20 21.40
N ALA A 397 -0.78 -0.13 21.48
CA ALA A 397 -1.69 -0.14 20.36
C ALA A 397 -1.93 1.30 19.87
N LEU A 398 -1.52 1.58 18.64
CA LEU A 398 -1.99 2.74 17.88
C LEU A 398 -3.46 2.49 17.49
N GLY A 399 -4.34 3.14 18.25
CA GLY A 399 -5.79 3.30 18.11
C GLY A 399 -6.47 2.76 16.85
N GLY A 400 -7.02 1.55 16.96
CA GLY A 400 -8.21 1.14 16.22
C GLY A 400 -9.46 1.58 16.99
N VAL A 401 -10.18 2.58 16.47
CA VAL A 401 -11.50 2.94 17.01
C VAL A 401 -12.52 1.94 16.48
N ALA A 402 -13.11 1.23 17.42
CA ALA A 402 -14.20 0.27 17.22
C ALA A 402 -15.37 0.90 16.45
N PHE A 403 -15.77 0.24 15.37
CA PHE A 403 -17.05 0.48 14.74
C PHE A 403 -18.13 -0.27 15.54
N LEU A 404 -18.99 0.51 16.17
CA LEU A 404 -20.33 0.11 16.58
C LEU A 404 -21.30 0.89 15.68
N VAL A 405 -21.60 0.34 14.50
CA VAL A 405 -22.88 0.44 13.76
C VAL A 405 -22.97 -0.79 12.87
#